data_AF-A0A539EE77-F1
#
_entry.id   AF-A0A539EE77-F1
#
_cell.length_a   1.000
_cell.length_b   1.000
_cell.length_c   1.000
_cell.angle_alpha   90.00
_cell.angle_beta   90.00
_cell.angle_gamma   90.00
#
_symmetry.space_group_name_H-M   'P 1'
#
loop_
_entity.id
_entity.type
_entity.pdbx_description
1 polymer ?
#
loop_
_entity_poly.entity_id
_entity_poly.type
_entity_poly.pdbx_seq_one_letter_code
_entity_poly.pdbx_strand_id
1 'polypeptide(L)'
;MNLPDLVRARASWLTPQRLVVGGVMATAVGAFAALMSVGGKAGGLLSVWVLLLQSVVLFFYGVPAAVNDFVEEHRNNTWDMLRLTPLTGFEMVVGRLVASTSYAAFLAAALAPWALFAQSLGTTSPGYLGLGALWAALATGFAASATLGMAAAALAARVQGGVVGNTGMAIGGLGFLVTGYTMTMFSSAETVNIFFGTVSAFTALSALLAFSAVWGAVGAVRTMGRLLSERQTPWAIPAFMTSLWGLLALWVPAGRGSEALDALCITAPALVAVLASFAEGEDREDWKANHRLAVRRRDWGALLPRWSSAWLTVLLLAGLTYAFRPEASRIAAMVVCFLAR
;
A
#
# COMPACT_ATOMS: atom_id res chain seq x y z
N MET A 1 16.79 -2.57 -17.50
CA MET A 1 16.43 -1.43 -16.64
C MET A 1 17.65 -1.12 -15.78
N ASN A 2 18.32 0.02 -15.99
CA ASN A 2 19.39 0.47 -15.09
C ASN A 2 18.72 1.28 -13.98
N LEU A 3 18.63 0.73 -12.76
CA LEU A 3 18.12 1.43 -11.59
C LEU A 3 19.30 2.11 -10.88
N PRO A 4 19.53 3.42 -11.07
CA PRO A 4 20.69 4.11 -10.50
C PRO A 4 20.72 4.04 -8.96
N ASP A 5 19.55 4.01 -8.32
CA ASP A 5 19.44 3.85 -6.86
C ASP A 5 19.96 2.50 -6.39
N LEU A 6 19.80 1.45 -7.19
CA LEU A 6 20.28 0.10 -6.86
C LEU A 6 21.81 0.03 -7.02
N VAL A 7 22.37 0.73 -8.00
CA VAL A 7 23.82 0.89 -8.16
C VAL A 7 24.40 1.68 -6.98
N ARG A 8 23.74 2.76 -6.57
CA ARG A 8 24.13 3.58 -5.41
C ARG A 8 24.08 2.77 -4.11
N ALA A 9 22.98 2.03 -3.87
CA ALA A 9 22.84 1.17 -2.71
C ALA A 9 23.87 0.03 -2.70
N ARG A 10 24.25 -0.48 -3.88
CA ARG A 10 25.34 -1.46 -3.99
C ARG A 10 26.68 -0.87 -3.52
N ALA A 11 26.94 0.39 -3.83
CA ALA A 11 28.18 1.07 -3.46
C ALA A 11 28.23 1.47 -1.98
N SER A 12 27.09 1.79 -1.35
CA SER A 12 27.05 2.32 0.03
C SER A 12 26.64 1.28 1.09
N TRP A 13 25.60 0.48 0.83
CA TRP A 13 24.97 -0.36 1.86
C TRP A 13 25.21 -1.86 1.66
N LEU A 14 25.32 -2.33 0.42
CA LEU A 14 25.55 -3.75 0.09
C LEU A 14 27.04 -4.08 -0.11
N THR A 15 27.93 -3.46 0.67
CA THR A 15 29.36 -3.79 0.60
C THR A 15 29.62 -5.21 1.13
N PRO A 16 30.58 -5.95 0.56
CA PRO A 16 30.86 -7.34 0.98
C PRO A 16 31.09 -7.47 2.49
N GLN A 17 31.79 -6.51 3.10
CA GLN A 17 32.05 -6.50 4.55
C GLN A 17 30.75 -6.40 5.36
N ARG A 18 29.82 -5.51 4.97
CA ARG A 18 28.53 -5.36 5.67
C ARG A 18 27.66 -6.60 5.50
N LEU A 19 27.64 -7.22 4.33
CA LEU A 19 26.90 -8.45 4.08
C LEU A 19 27.44 -9.62 4.92
N VAL A 20 28.77 -9.78 4.99
CA VAL A 20 29.40 -10.83 5.81
C VAL A 20 29.13 -10.60 7.29
N VAL A 21 29.40 -9.40 7.81
CA VAL A 21 29.19 -9.08 9.23
C VAL A 21 27.72 -9.18 9.60
N GLY A 22 26.82 -8.63 8.77
CA GLY A 22 25.38 -8.72 8.98
C GLY A 22 24.86 -10.16 8.94
N GLY A 23 25.34 -10.97 7.99
CA GLY A 23 24.99 -12.38 7.89
C GLY A 23 25.50 -13.20 9.08
N VAL A 24 26.73 -12.97 9.53
CA VAL A 24 27.29 -13.63 10.73
C VAL A 24 26.52 -13.22 11.98
N MET A 25 26.16 -11.95 12.13
CA MET A 25 25.35 -11.49 13.26
C MET A 25 23.93 -12.06 13.23
N ALA A 26 23.26 -12.05 12.08
CA ALA A 26 21.93 -12.64 11.93
C ALA A 26 21.94 -14.15 12.24
N THR A 27 22.96 -14.87 11.76
CA THR A 27 23.11 -16.30 12.06
C THR A 27 23.45 -16.56 13.52
N ALA A 28 24.30 -15.75 14.15
CA ALA A 28 24.59 -15.84 15.59
C ALA A 28 23.34 -15.58 16.45
N VAL A 29 22.53 -14.57 16.10
CA VAL A 29 21.27 -14.28 16.78
C VAL A 29 20.27 -15.42 16.59
N GLY A 30 20.18 -16.00 15.38
CA GLY A 30 19.35 -17.17 15.12
C GLY A 30 19.80 -18.41 15.91
N ALA A 31 21.10 -18.66 16.00
CA ALA A 31 21.67 -19.73 16.82
C ALA A 31 21.35 -19.52 18.31
N PHE A 32 21.48 -18.29 18.80
CA PHE A 32 21.11 -17.95 20.18
C PHE A 32 19.61 -18.17 20.44
N ALA A 33 18.74 -17.76 19.52
CA ALA A 33 17.31 -18.03 19.61
C ALA A 33 17.01 -19.54 19.64
N ALA A 34 17.73 -20.35 18.86
CA ALA A 34 17.61 -21.81 18.88
C ALA A 34 18.03 -22.41 20.22
N LEU A 35 19.15 -21.94 20.80
CA LEU A 35 19.62 -22.36 22.12
C LEU A 35 18.64 -21.99 23.25
N MET A 36 17.99 -20.83 23.14
CA MET A 36 16.97 -20.39 24.11
C MET A 36 15.64 -21.16 23.98
N SER A 37 15.44 -21.90 22.90
CA SER A 37 14.19 -22.59 22.60
C SER A 37 14.18 -24.07 23.01
N VAL A 38 15.10 -24.53 23.86
CA VAL A 38 15.21 -25.96 24.23
C VAL A 38 14.02 -26.42 25.09
N GLY A 39 13.31 -27.48 24.66
CA GLY A 39 12.20 -28.09 25.41
C GLY A 39 11.12 -28.72 24.51
N GLY A 40 10.02 -29.22 25.11
CA GLY A 40 8.96 -29.95 24.39
C GLY A 40 8.16 -29.16 23.35
N LYS A 41 8.32 -27.82 23.29
CA LYS A 41 7.72 -26.91 22.29
C LYS A 41 8.76 -26.14 21.48
N ALA A 42 9.98 -26.68 21.36
CA ALA A 42 11.13 -25.99 20.79
C ALA A 42 10.90 -25.44 19.37
N GLY A 43 10.31 -26.24 18.48
CA GLY A 43 10.04 -25.83 17.10
C GLY A 43 9.08 -24.64 16.99
N GLY A 44 7.95 -24.69 17.71
CA GLY A 44 6.99 -23.58 17.73
C GLY A 44 7.59 -22.29 18.28
N LEU A 45 8.27 -22.38 19.43
CA LEU A 45 8.87 -21.21 20.09
C LEU A 45 9.98 -20.57 19.24
N LEU A 46 10.85 -21.38 18.63
CA LEU A 46 11.89 -20.89 17.72
C LEU A 46 11.29 -20.18 16.50
N SER A 47 10.23 -20.74 15.91
CA SER A 47 9.58 -20.12 14.74
C SER A 47 9.01 -18.75 15.05
N VAL A 48 8.39 -18.57 16.23
CA VAL A 48 7.87 -17.29 16.69
C VAL A 48 9.00 -16.28 16.90
N TRP A 49 10.10 -16.67 17.55
CA TRP A 49 11.25 -15.79 17.75
C TRP A 49 11.86 -15.33 16.43
N VAL A 50 12.05 -16.24 15.47
CA VAL A 50 12.63 -15.91 14.17
C VAL A 50 11.71 -14.97 13.40
N LEU A 51 10.40 -15.24 13.35
CA LEU A 51 9.44 -14.37 12.68
C LEU A 51 9.34 -12.99 13.34
N LEU A 52 9.43 -12.93 14.67
CA LEU A 52 9.48 -11.68 15.42
C LEU A 52 10.74 -10.88 15.07
N LEU A 53 11.90 -11.51 15.06
CA LEU A 53 13.16 -10.86 14.70
C LEU A 53 13.17 -10.39 13.25
N GLN A 54 12.65 -11.19 12.32
CA GLN A 54 12.45 -10.79 10.92
C GLN A 54 11.52 -9.56 10.83
N SER A 55 10.42 -9.55 11.59
CA SER A 55 9.51 -8.42 11.67
C SER A 55 10.21 -7.17 12.22
N VAL A 56 10.99 -7.31 13.30
CA VAL A 56 11.73 -6.18 13.88
C VAL A 56 12.70 -5.57 12.87
N VAL A 57 13.49 -6.40 12.19
CA VAL A 57 14.43 -5.95 11.16
C VAL A 57 13.70 -5.25 10.01
N LEU A 58 12.62 -5.83 9.49
CA LEU A 58 11.90 -5.21 8.39
C LEU A 58 11.22 -3.89 8.80
N PHE A 59 10.51 -3.86 9.92
CA PHE A 59 9.71 -2.69 10.31
C PHE A 59 10.50 -1.58 10.99
N PHE A 60 11.49 -1.88 11.83
CA PHE A 60 12.25 -0.86 12.56
C PHE A 60 13.56 -0.47 11.89
N TYR A 61 14.05 -1.28 10.94
CA TYR A 61 15.22 -0.92 10.14
C TYR A 61 14.86 -0.65 8.68
N GLY A 62 14.08 -1.54 8.05
CA GLY A 62 13.68 -1.40 6.63
C GLY A 62 12.76 -0.22 6.33
N VAL A 63 11.64 -0.05 7.08
CA VAL A 63 10.68 1.04 6.81
C VAL A 63 11.31 2.42 7.05
N PRO A 64 12.04 2.67 8.16
CA PRO A 64 12.75 3.92 8.33
C PRO A 64 13.82 4.17 7.27
N ALA A 65 14.54 3.15 6.80
CA ALA A 65 15.51 3.32 5.71
C ALA A 65 14.85 3.81 4.43
N ALA A 66 13.70 3.23 4.04
CA ALA A 66 12.90 3.67 2.90
C ALA A 66 12.39 5.11 3.02
N VAL A 67 11.95 5.50 4.22
CA VAL A 67 11.41 6.84 4.48
C VAL A 67 12.52 7.89 4.56
N ASN A 68 13.59 7.60 5.31
CA ASN A 68 14.67 8.54 5.55
C ASN A 68 15.51 8.81 4.31
N ASP A 69 15.70 7.81 3.44
CA ASP A 69 16.38 8.00 2.14
C ASP A 69 15.69 9.09 1.31
N PHE A 70 14.35 9.08 1.27
CA PHE A 70 13.57 10.12 0.61
C PHE A 70 13.71 11.49 1.30
N VAL A 71 13.60 11.52 2.63
CA VAL A 71 13.68 12.77 3.41
C VAL A 71 15.05 13.43 3.30
N GLU A 72 16.11 12.64 3.35
CA GLU A 72 17.49 13.11 3.22
C GLU A 72 17.72 13.69 1.82
N GLU A 73 17.17 13.06 0.79
CA GLU A 73 17.33 13.56 -0.58
C GLU A 73 16.53 14.83 -0.86
N HIS A 74 15.36 14.97 -0.23
CA HIS A 74 14.60 16.20 -0.28
C HIS A 74 15.33 17.33 0.48
N ARG A 75 15.87 17.04 1.67
CA ARG A 75 16.63 17.99 2.49
C ARG A 75 17.90 18.48 1.80
N ASN A 76 18.56 17.62 1.03
CA ASN A 76 19.79 17.95 0.33
C ASN A 76 19.58 18.64 -1.03
N ASN A 77 18.33 18.99 -1.39
CA ASN A 77 17.96 19.61 -2.69
C ASN A 77 18.41 18.83 -3.94
N THR A 78 18.86 17.58 -3.78
CA THR A 78 19.19 16.66 -4.86
C THR A 78 17.95 16.29 -5.70
N TRP A 79 16.77 16.55 -5.15
CA TRP A 79 15.49 16.42 -5.83
C TRP A 79 15.38 17.22 -7.14
N ASP A 80 15.98 18.42 -7.20
CA ASP A 80 15.94 19.23 -8.42
C ASP A 80 16.81 18.66 -9.54
N MET A 81 17.91 17.96 -9.19
CA MET A 81 18.72 17.23 -10.17
C MET A 81 17.96 16.02 -10.72
N LEU A 82 17.18 15.34 -9.87
CA LEU A 82 16.36 14.21 -10.30
C LEU A 82 15.28 14.60 -11.31
N ARG A 83 14.74 15.83 -11.25
CA ARG A 83 13.80 16.35 -12.26
C ARG A 83 14.39 16.47 -13.66
N LEU A 84 15.72 16.55 -13.76
CA LEU A 84 16.43 16.61 -15.04
C LEU A 84 16.73 15.21 -15.59
N THR A 85 16.50 14.15 -14.81
CA THR A 85 16.67 12.77 -15.25
C THR A 85 15.38 12.25 -15.91
N PRO A 86 15.48 11.32 -16.86
CA PRO A 86 14.31 10.74 -17.53
C PRO A 86 13.53 9.73 -16.65
N LEU A 87 13.77 9.71 -15.33
CA LEU A 87 13.18 8.74 -14.41
C LEU A 87 11.73 9.11 -14.11
N THR A 88 10.86 8.11 -14.18
CA THR A 88 9.46 8.26 -13.78
C THR A 88 9.29 8.14 -12.26
N GLY A 89 8.21 8.71 -11.71
CA GLY A 89 7.86 8.56 -10.30
C GLY A 89 7.70 7.09 -9.88
N PHE A 90 7.27 6.22 -10.81
CA PHE A 90 7.21 4.78 -10.60
C PHE A 90 8.61 4.17 -10.42
N GLU A 91 9.52 4.48 -11.35
CA GLU A 91 10.89 3.97 -11.29
C GLU A 91 11.63 4.44 -10.04
N MET A 92 11.38 5.68 -9.59
CA MET A 92 11.95 6.17 -8.33
C MET A 92 11.39 5.44 -7.12
N VAL A 93 10.07 5.26 -7.02
CA VAL A 93 9.48 4.58 -5.86
C VAL A 93 9.93 3.13 -5.80
N VAL A 94 9.88 2.40 -6.91
CA VAL A 94 10.32 0.99 -6.96
C VAL A 94 11.82 0.89 -6.74
N GLY A 95 12.60 1.74 -7.42
CA GLY A 95 14.05 1.80 -7.29
C GLY A 95 14.47 2.03 -5.85
N ARG A 96 13.90 3.04 -5.18
CA ARG A 96 14.13 3.32 -3.76
C ARG A 96 13.67 2.22 -2.85
N LEU A 97 12.46 1.69 -3.06
CA LEU A 97 11.93 0.62 -2.21
C LEU A 97 12.88 -0.57 -2.24
N VAL A 98 13.32 -1.01 -3.42
CA VAL A 98 14.26 -2.12 -3.56
C VAL A 98 15.63 -1.76 -3.00
N ALA A 99 16.18 -0.60 -3.35
CA ALA A 99 17.53 -0.19 -2.98
C ALA A 99 17.69 0.02 -1.46
N SER A 100 16.84 0.86 -0.87
CA SER A 100 16.89 1.23 0.56
C SER A 100 16.56 0.08 1.50
N THR A 101 15.71 -0.86 1.07
CA THR A 101 15.27 -1.98 1.93
C THR A 101 16.04 -3.27 1.69
N SER A 102 16.88 -3.34 0.64
CA SER A 102 17.64 -4.54 0.26
C SER A 102 18.45 -5.14 1.40
N TYR A 103 19.12 -4.31 2.21
CA TYR A 103 19.91 -4.79 3.35
C TYR A 103 19.03 -5.33 4.49
N ALA A 104 17.87 -4.70 4.75
CA ALA A 104 16.89 -5.20 5.72
C ALA A 104 16.33 -6.55 5.28
N ALA A 105 15.98 -6.68 3.99
CA ALA A 105 15.52 -7.92 3.39
C ALA A 105 16.60 -9.02 3.45
N PHE A 106 17.87 -8.67 3.20
CA PHE A 106 19.00 -9.59 3.36
C PHE A 106 19.13 -10.12 4.79
N LEU A 107 19.08 -9.24 5.80
CA LEU A 107 19.14 -9.65 7.21
C LEU A 107 17.96 -10.54 7.61
N ALA A 108 16.74 -10.21 7.17
CA ALA A 108 15.56 -11.04 7.39
C ALA A 108 15.68 -12.41 6.69
N ALA A 109 16.22 -12.44 5.47
CA ALA A 109 16.48 -13.68 4.72
C ALA A 109 17.56 -14.54 5.39
N ALA A 110 18.60 -13.93 5.97
CA ALA A 110 19.65 -14.64 6.72
C ALA A 110 19.11 -15.32 8.00
N LEU A 111 17.98 -14.83 8.54
CA LEU A 111 17.26 -15.46 9.65
C LEU A 111 16.35 -16.62 9.20
N ALA A 112 15.94 -16.66 7.93
CA ALA A 112 14.98 -17.65 7.41
C ALA A 112 15.41 -19.12 7.57
N PRO A 113 16.70 -19.50 7.40
CA PRO A 113 17.16 -20.86 7.65
C PRO A 113 16.83 -21.37 9.06
N TRP A 114 16.79 -20.50 10.07
CA TRP A 114 16.45 -20.89 11.44
C TRP A 114 14.97 -21.21 11.62
N ALA A 115 14.08 -20.52 10.90
CA ALA A 115 12.65 -20.85 10.86
C ALA A 115 12.38 -22.16 10.11
N LEU A 116 13.21 -22.49 9.10
CA LEU A 116 13.17 -23.80 8.44
C LEU A 116 13.71 -24.89 9.37
N PHE A 117 14.82 -24.63 10.07
CA PHE A 117 15.37 -25.55 11.06
C PHE A 117 14.36 -25.85 12.17
N ALA A 118 13.57 -24.86 12.59
CA ALA A 118 12.49 -25.04 13.57
C ALA A 118 11.46 -26.12 13.19
N GLN A 119 11.26 -26.38 11.88
CA GLN A 119 10.36 -27.45 11.41
C GLN A 119 10.86 -28.85 11.76
N SER A 120 12.18 -29.02 11.91
CA SER A 120 12.79 -30.31 12.29
C SER A 120 12.72 -30.60 13.79
N LEU A 121 12.41 -29.60 14.62
CA LEU A 121 12.48 -29.68 16.08
C LEU A 121 11.15 -30.07 16.75
N GLY A 122 10.06 -30.25 16.01
CA GLY A 122 8.82 -30.76 16.59
C GLY A 122 7.56 -30.52 15.76
N THR A 123 6.45 -31.10 16.23
CA THR A 123 5.14 -31.13 15.55
C THR A 123 4.30 -29.86 15.71
N THR A 124 4.75 -28.89 16.50
CA THR A 124 4.01 -27.65 16.81
C THR A 124 4.39 -26.47 15.90
N SER A 125 5.26 -26.69 14.91
CA SER A 125 5.60 -25.68 13.92
C SER A 125 4.48 -25.51 12.88
N PRO A 126 4.32 -24.33 12.25
CA PRO A 126 3.23 -24.04 11.31
C PRO A 126 3.29 -24.84 9.98
N GLY A 127 4.24 -25.77 9.83
CA GLY A 127 4.54 -26.45 8.58
C GLY A 127 5.14 -25.52 7.51
N TYR A 128 5.59 -26.09 6.39
CA TYR A 128 6.22 -25.31 5.32
C TYR A 128 5.26 -24.34 4.63
N LEU A 129 4.03 -24.77 4.36
CA LEU A 129 3.02 -23.91 3.74
C LEU A 129 2.59 -22.78 4.67
N GLY A 130 2.42 -23.05 5.96
CA GLY A 130 2.09 -22.03 6.95
C GLY A 130 3.22 -21.01 7.12
N LEU A 131 4.47 -21.46 7.14
CA LEU A 131 5.63 -20.57 7.15
C LEU A 131 5.69 -19.68 5.91
N GLY A 132 5.43 -20.25 4.72
CA GLY A 132 5.33 -19.49 3.48
C GLY A 132 4.23 -18.42 3.51
N ALA A 133 3.06 -18.76 4.06
CA ALA A 133 1.96 -17.82 4.24
C ALA A 133 2.32 -16.68 5.22
N LEU A 134 2.98 -16.99 6.33
CA LEU A 134 3.46 -16.01 7.30
C LEU A 134 4.51 -15.06 6.70
N TRP A 135 5.43 -15.57 5.88
CA TRP A 135 6.38 -14.72 5.14
C TRP A 135 5.71 -13.87 4.08
N ALA A 136 4.69 -14.39 3.38
CA ALA A 136 3.91 -13.60 2.44
C ALA A 136 3.17 -12.46 3.15
N ALA A 137 2.53 -12.72 4.29
CA ALA A 137 1.89 -11.70 5.11
C ALA A 137 2.89 -10.68 5.66
N LEU A 138 4.09 -11.13 6.06
CA LEU A 138 5.17 -10.26 6.50
C LEU A 138 5.65 -9.35 5.36
N ALA A 139 5.83 -9.89 4.17
CA ALA A 139 6.26 -9.14 2.99
C ALA A 139 5.20 -8.12 2.54
N THR A 140 3.91 -8.48 2.55
CA THR A 140 2.82 -7.54 2.21
C THR A 140 2.66 -6.47 3.27
N GLY A 141 2.75 -6.80 4.56
CA GLY A 141 2.75 -5.84 5.66
C GLY A 141 3.92 -4.85 5.56
N PHE A 142 5.12 -5.37 5.30
CA PHE A 142 6.31 -4.54 5.10
C PHE A 142 6.16 -3.61 3.89
N ALA A 143 5.72 -4.13 2.75
CA ALA A 143 5.49 -3.34 1.54
C ALA A 143 4.42 -2.25 1.76
N ALA A 144 3.34 -2.56 2.48
CA ALA A 144 2.31 -1.59 2.86
C ALA A 144 2.89 -0.46 3.71
N SER A 145 3.62 -0.78 4.77
CA SER A 145 4.22 0.23 5.64
C SER A 145 5.29 1.06 4.95
N ALA A 146 6.16 0.45 4.15
CA ALA A 146 7.21 1.17 3.42
C ALA A 146 6.62 2.14 2.39
N THR A 147 5.65 1.70 1.60
CA THR A 147 5.03 2.54 0.56
C THR A 147 4.15 3.65 1.15
N LEU A 148 3.37 3.36 2.19
CA LEU A 148 2.63 4.39 2.93
C LEU A 148 3.58 5.39 3.61
N GLY A 149 4.71 4.91 4.13
CA GLY A 149 5.79 5.74 4.68
C GLY A 149 6.35 6.71 3.66
N MET A 150 6.72 6.22 2.48
CA MET A 150 7.20 7.06 1.38
C MET A 150 6.14 8.08 0.94
N ALA A 151 4.88 7.67 0.79
CA ALA A 151 3.79 8.57 0.41
C ALA A 151 3.57 9.67 1.46
N ALA A 152 3.60 9.32 2.75
CA ALA A 152 3.47 10.27 3.85
C ALA A 152 4.64 11.26 3.89
N ALA A 153 5.88 10.77 3.68
CA ALA A 153 7.07 11.61 3.62
C ALA A 153 7.03 12.58 2.42
N ALA A 154 6.61 12.11 1.25
CA ALA A 154 6.44 12.95 0.06
C ALA A 154 5.35 14.02 0.26
N LEU A 155 4.27 13.68 0.95
CA LEU A 155 3.23 14.65 1.31
C LEU A 155 3.75 15.69 2.31
N ALA A 156 4.44 15.25 3.35
CA ALA A 156 5.01 16.13 4.37
C ALA A 156 6.09 17.06 3.79
N ALA A 157 6.91 16.58 2.86
CA ALA A 157 7.85 17.39 2.10
C ALA A 157 7.15 18.56 1.37
N ARG A 158 5.98 18.33 0.76
CA ARG A 158 5.19 19.40 0.11
C ARG A 158 4.59 20.40 1.10
N VAL A 159 4.05 19.93 2.21
CA VAL A 159 3.20 20.77 3.10
C VAL A 159 4.02 21.45 4.20
N GLN A 160 5.07 20.79 4.71
CA GLN A 160 5.79 21.20 5.92
C GLN A 160 7.26 21.56 5.67
N GLY A 161 7.68 21.73 4.41
CA GLY A 161 9.04 22.17 4.09
C GLY A 161 10.13 21.18 4.53
N GLY A 162 9.83 19.88 4.53
CA GLY A 162 10.85 18.83 4.72
C GLY A 162 11.12 18.39 6.16
N VAL A 163 10.39 18.87 7.17
CA VAL A 163 10.52 18.35 8.55
C VAL A 163 9.66 17.09 8.70
N VAL A 164 10.12 16.00 8.10
CA VAL A 164 9.53 14.68 8.30
C VAL A 164 10.24 14.07 9.51
N GLY A 165 9.64 14.18 10.70
CA GLY A 165 10.20 13.67 11.96
C GLY A 165 10.25 12.13 12.02
N ASN A 166 10.00 11.54 13.19
CA ASN A 166 9.98 10.09 13.44
C ASN A 166 8.87 9.31 12.66
N THR A 167 8.35 9.85 11.56
CA THR A 167 7.30 9.28 10.70
C THR A 167 7.66 7.88 10.21
N GLY A 168 8.91 7.63 9.82
CA GLY A 168 9.38 6.30 9.42
C GLY A 168 9.28 5.28 10.55
N MET A 169 9.66 5.67 11.77
CA MET A 169 9.53 4.79 12.95
C MET A 169 8.07 4.60 13.38
N ALA A 170 7.23 5.63 13.31
CA ALA A 170 5.81 5.53 13.64
C ALA A 170 5.07 4.59 12.69
N ILE A 171 5.30 4.73 11.37
CA ILE A 171 4.69 3.88 10.35
C ILE A 171 5.26 2.47 10.40
N GLY A 172 6.56 2.32 10.67
CA GLY A 172 7.19 1.03 10.96
C GLY A 172 6.53 0.34 12.16
N GLY A 173 6.36 1.05 13.28
CA GLY A 173 5.71 0.53 14.48
C GLY A 173 4.25 0.11 14.26
N LEU A 174 3.46 0.91 13.54
CA LEU A 174 2.10 0.53 13.15
C LEU A 174 2.09 -0.72 12.25
N GLY A 175 3.01 -0.78 11.28
CA GLY A 175 3.21 -1.95 10.42
C GLY A 175 3.52 -3.22 11.22
N PHE A 176 4.43 -3.09 12.18
CA PHE A 176 4.81 -4.17 13.09
C PHE A 176 3.61 -4.66 13.91
N LEU A 177 2.80 -3.75 14.48
CA LEU A 177 1.61 -4.13 15.26
C LEU A 177 0.55 -4.84 14.41
N VAL A 178 0.21 -4.30 13.23
CA VAL A 178 -0.81 -4.89 12.35
C VAL A 178 -0.35 -6.22 11.78
N THR A 179 0.91 -6.33 11.39
CA THR A 179 1.48 -7.59 10.86
C THR A 179 1.63 -8.62 11.97
N GLY A 180 2.09 -8.21 13.16
CA GLY A 180 2.14 -9.07 14.35
C GLY A 180 0.76 -9.60 14.73
N TYR A 181 -0.27 -8.74 14.72
CA TYR A 181 -1.65 -9.16 14.92
C TYR A 181 -2.10 -10.17 13.86
N THR A 182 -1.76 -9.94 12.59
CA THR A 182 -2.04 -10.88 11.49
C THR A 182 -1.37 -12.24 11.75
N MET A 183 -0.13 -12.27 12.24
CA MET A 183 0.56 -13.51 12.62
C MET A 183 -0.13 -14.21 13.81
N THR A 184 -0.66 -13.47 14.80
CA THR A 184 -1.44 -14.10 15.88
C THR A 184 -2.72 -14.75 15.36
N MET A 185 -3.38 -14.14 14.37
CA MET A 185 -4.58 -14.68 13.72
C MET A 185 -4.33 -15.94 12.90
N PHE A 186 -3.10 -16.18 12.47
CA PHE A 186 -2.71 -17.46 11.88
C PHE A 186 -2.83 -18.61 12.89
N SER A 187 -2.58 -18.34 14.18
CA SER A 187 -2.57 -19.35 15.24
C SER A 187 -3.91 -19.55 15.95
N SER A 188 -4.82 -18.56 15.93
CA SER A 188 -6.08 -18.61 16.69
C SER A 188 -7.20 -19.39 16.00
N ALA A 189 -7.02 -19.81 14.74
CA ALA A 189 -8.06 -20.42 13.90
C ALA A 189 -9.37 -19.59 13.83
N GLU A 190 -9.30 -18.30 14.15
CA GLU A 190 -10.43 -17.40 14.09
C GLU A 190 -10.93 -17.24 12.66
N THR A 191 -12.25 -17.10 12.53
CA THR A 191 -12.91 -16.94 11.25
C THR A 191 -13.74 -15.67 11.23
N VAL A 192 -13.76 -15.01 10.07
CA VAL A 192 -14.57 -13.84 9.79
C VAL A 192 -15.60 -14.22 8.75
N ASN A 193 -16.86 -13.82 8.97
CA ASN A 193 -17.90 -13.94 7.97
C ASN A 193 -17.80 -12.78 6.98
N ILE A 194 -17.47 -13.09 5.74
CA ILE A 194 -17.49 -12.16 4.62
C ILE A 194 -18.65 -12.50 3.69
N PHE A 195 -18.91 -11.63 2.71
CA PHE A 195 -19.97 -11.79 1.72
C PHE A 195 -20.00 -13.17 1.04
N PHE A 196 -18.82 -13.73 0.71
CA PHE A 196 -18.67 -15.04 0.05
C PHE A 196 -18.71 -16.25 1.01
N GLY A 197 -18.91 -16.01 2.31
CA GLY A 197 -18.93 -17.05 3.34
C GLY A 197 -17.89 -16.83 4.44
N THR A 198 -17.67 -17.86 5.25
CA THR A 198 -16.75 -17.80 6.37
C THR A 198 -15.32 -18.06 5.90
N VAL A 199 -14.40 -17.12 6.16
CA VAL A 199 -12.99 -17.20 5.77
C VAL A 199 -12.11 -17.04 7.02
N SER A 200 -10.89 -17.57 7.01
CA SER A 200 -9.95 -17.37 8.13
C SER A 200 -9.64 -15.88 8.33
N ALA A 201 -9.57 -15.44 9.59
CA ALA A 201 -9.21 -14.07 9.95
C ALA A 201 -7.82 -13.69 9.40
N PHE A 202 -6.88 -14.64 9.41
CA PHE A 202 -5.56 -14.50 8.80
C PHE A 202 -5.63 -14.13 7.31
N THR A 203 -6.43 -14.85 6.52
CA THR A 203 -6.58 -14.58 5.08
C THR A 203 -7.22 -13.21 4.84
N ALA A 204 -8.25 -12.86 5.63
CA ALA A 204 -8.93 -11.57 5.51
C ALA A 204 -7.97 -10.40 5.81
N LEU A 205 -7.22 -10.47 6.91
CA LEU A 205 -6.23 -9.45 7.28
C LEU A 205 -5.07 -9.37 6.29
N SER A 206 -4.57 -10.52 5.80
CA SER A 206 -3.52 -10.55 4.78
C SER A 206 -3.97 -9.90 3.47
N ALA A 207 -5.24 -10.05 3.09
CA ALA A 207 -5.83 -9.38 1.94
C ALA A 207 -5.94 -7.85 2.15
N LEU A 208 -6.28 -7.40 3.37
CA LEU A 208 -6.27 -5.97 3.72
C LEU A 208 -4.85 -5.38 3.66
N LEU A 209 -3.84 -6.11 4.11
CA LEU A 209 -2.44 -5.71 3.99
C LEU A 209 -2.00 -5.62 2.53
N ALA A 210 -2.35 -6.60 1.70
CA ALA A 210 -2.06 -6.58 0.27
C ALA A 210 -2.76 -5.41 -0.44
N PHE A 211 -4.03 -5.15 -0.12
CA PHE A 211 -4.77 -3.98 -0.61
C PHE A 211 -4.06 -2.68 -0.23
N SER A 212 -3.63 -2.57 1.04
CA SER A 212 -2.90 -1.41 1.55
C SER A 212 -1.54 -1.24 0.88
N ALA A 213 -0.84 -2.34 0.54
CA ALA A 213 0.42 -2.28 -0.19
C ALA A 213 0.27 -1.77 -1.62
N VAL A 214 -0.75 -2.25 -2.35
CA VAL A 214 -1.03 -1.80 -3.72
C VAL A 214 -1.36 -0.30 -3.73
N TRP A 215 -2.29 0.13 -2.87
CA TRP A 215 -2.71 1.53 -2.85
C TRP A 215 -1.71 2.47 -2.18
N GLY A 216 -0.93 1.96 -1.22
CA GLY A 216 0.24 2.65 -0.68
C GLY A 216 1.28 2.91 -1.78
N ALA A 217 1.58 1.92 -2.62
CA ALA A 217 2.49 2.08 -3.76
C ALA A 217 1.95 3.09 -4.78
N VAL A 218 0.69 2.99 -5.17
CA VAL A 218 0.05 3.96 -6.08
C VAL A 218 0.08 5.38 -5.49
N GLY A 219 -0.18 5.51 -4.18
CA GLY A 219 -0.10 6.77 -3.45
C GLY A 219 1.31 7.36 -3.45
N ALA A 220 2.33 6.53 -3.21
CA ALA A 220 3.73 6.92 -3.27
C ALA A 220 4.12 7.39 -4.68
N VAL A 221 3.78 6.61 -5.72
CA VAL A 221 4.08 6.96 -7.12
C VAL A 221 3.40 8.27 -7.52
N ARG A 222 2.13 8.46 -7.15
CA ARG A 222 1.39 9.69 -7.43
C ARG A 222 2.01 10.90 -6.73
N THR A 223 2.30 10.79 -5.44
CA THR A 223 2.90 11.89 -4.66
C THR A 223 4.29 12.24 -5.15
N MET A 224 5.09 11.24 -5.50
CA MET A 224 6.41 11.40 -6.10
C MET A 224 6.36 12.03 -7.49
N GLY A 225 5.49 11.53 -8.36
CA GLY A 225 5.28 12.11 -9.69
C GLY A 225 4.84 13.57 -9.62
N ARG A 226 4.04 13.96 -8.61
CA ARG A 226 3.69 15.37 -8.39
C ARG A 226 4.91 16.22 -8.06
N LEU A 227 5.83 15.69 -7.26
CA LEU A 227 7.08 16.36 -6.93
C LEU A 227 8.03 16.48 -8.13
N LEU A 228 7.92 15.58 -9.11
CA LEU A 228 8.64 15.61 -10.40
C LEU A 228 7.91 16.40 -11.49
N SER A 229 6.74 16.99 -11.18
CA SER A 229 5.89 17.67 -12.18
C SER A 229 5.42 16.75 -13.32
N GLU A 230 5.30 15.45 -13.05
CA GLU A 230 4.75 14.48 -13.99
C GLU A 230 3.23 14.60 -14.11
N ARG A 231 2.73 14.28 -15.30
CA ARG A 231 1.29 14.21 -15.55
C ARG A 231 0.65 13.18 -14.64
N GLN A 232 -0.26 13.66 -13.79
CA GLN A 232 -0.97 12.82 -12.84
C GLN A 232 -2.09 12.03 -13.51
N THR A 233 -2.29 10.78 -13.09
CA THR A 233 -3.43 9.97 -13.51
C THR A 233 -4.69 10.41 -12.77
N PRO A 234 -5.70 11.04 -13.41
CA PRO A 234 -6.89 11.54 -12.70
C PRO A 234 -7.69 10.41 -12.03
N TRP A 235 -7.59 9.20 -12.56
CA TRP A 235 -8.34 8.01 -12.14
C TRP A 235 -7.86 7.33 -10.85
N ALA A 236 -6.72 7.72 -10.26
CA ALA A 236 -6.18 7.01 -9.09
C ALA A 236 -7.07 7.13 -7.84
N ILE A 237 -7.62 8.31 -7.55
CA ILE A 237 -8.53 8.51 -6.40
C ILE A 237 -9.86 7.79 -6.62
N PRO A 238 -10.53 7.95 -7.79
CA PRO A 238 -11.74 7.19 -8.06
C PRO A 238 -11.53 5.67 -7.99
N ALA A 239 -10.43 5.16 -8.54
CA ALA A 239 -10.12 3.73 -8.49
C ALA A 239 -9.77 3.24 -7.07
N PHE A 240 -9.12 4.08 -6.24
CA PHE A 240 -8.91 3.76 -4.83
C PHE A 240 -10.24 3.63 -4.10
N MET A 241 -11.15 4.56 -4.34
CA MET A 241 -12.43 4.63 -3.64
C MET A 241 -13.38 3.52 -4.09
N THR A 242 -13.42 3.17 -5.40
CA THR A 242 -14.17 1.98 -5.84
C THR A 242 -13.67 0.71 -5.22
N SER A 243 -12.35 0.53 -5.20
CA SER A 243 -11.75 -0.70 -4.69
C SER A 243 -11.84 -0.79 -3.17
N LEU A 244 -11.67 0.31 -2.44
CA LEU A 244 -11.90 0.41 -1.00
C LEU A 244 -13.35 0.08 -0.67
N TRP A 245 -14.26 0.60 -1.47
CA TRP A 245 -15.66 0.42 -1.19
C TRP A 245 -16.17 -0.97 -1.57
N GLY A 246 -15.66 -1.56 -2.65
CA GLY A 246 -15.81 -2.98 -2.95
C GLY A 246 -15.24 -3.86 -1.84
N LEU A 247 -14.07 -3.50 -1.30
CA LEU A 247 -13.46 -4.17 -0.15
C LEU A 247 -14.36 -4.10 1.07
N LEU A 248 -14.87 -2.93 1.44
CA LEU A 248 -15.79 -2.75 2.59
C LEU A 248 -17.09 -3.53 2.42
N ALA A 249 -17.61 -3.62 1.19
CA ALA A 249 -18.81 -4.39 0.91
C ALA A 249 -18.62 -5.90 1.11
N LEU A 250 -17.38 -6.42 0.99
CA LEU A 250 -17.08 -7.81 1.35
C LEU A 250 -17.26 -8.09 2.85
N TRP A 251 -17.22 -7.05 3.70
CA TRP A 251 -17.40 -7.18 5.15
C TRP A 251 -18.85 -7.07 5.61
N VAL A 252 -19.81 -7.00 4.68
CA VAL A 252 -21.23 -7.06 5.04
C VAL A 252 -21.59 -8.49 5.46
N PRO A 253 -22.27 -8.69 6.60
CA PRO A 253 -22.61 -10.02 7.11
C PRO A 253 -23.42 -10.85 6.10
N ALA A 254 -23.14 -12.16 6.08
CA ALA A 254 -23.90 -13.14 5.29
C ALA A 254 -25.40 -13.05 5.60
N GLY A 255 -26.23 -12.95 4.55
CA GLY A 255 -27.69 -12.81 4.65
C GLY A 255 -28.25 -11.44 4.24
N ARG A 256 -27.41 -10.40 4.13
CA ARG A 256 -27.78 -9.07 3.56
C ARG A 256 -27.09 -8.78 2.22
N GLY A 257 -26.74 -9.84 1.49
CA GLY A 257 -25.91 -9.74 0.30
C GLY A 257 -26.57 -8.97 -0.86
N SER A 258 -27.89 -9.09 -1.03
CA SER A 258 -28.63 -8.33 -2.05
C SER A 258 -28.62 -6.83 -1.75
N GLU A 259 -28.87 -6.43 -0.51
CA GLU A 259 -28.85 -5.03 -0.07
C GLU A 259 -27.45 -4.41 -0.21
N ALA A 260 -26.40 -5.18 0.08
CA ALA A 260 -25.01 -4.77 -0.09
C ALA A 260 -24.63 -4.58 -1.56
N LEU A 261 -25.08 -5.50 -2.44
CA LEU A 261 -24.87 -5.43 -3.88
C LEU A 261 -25.66 -4.29 -4.54
N ASP A 262 -26.88 -4.04 -4.07
CA ASP A 262 -27.72 -2.93 -4.55
C ASP A 262 -27.16 -1.59 -4.09
N ALA A 263 -26.69 -1.48 -2.84
CA ALA A 263 -25.90 -0.34 -2.40
C ALA A 263 -24.67 -0.19 -3.31
N LEU A 264 -23.91 -1.29 -3.54
CA LEU A 264 -22.73 -1.38 -4.41
C LEU A 264 -22.94 -0.76 -5.80
N CYS A 265 -23.98 -1.20 -6.49
CA CYS A 265 -24.25 -0.75 -7.85
C CYS A 265 -24.61 0.75 -7.93
N ILE A 266 -25.13 1.34 -6.85
CA ILE A 266 -25.66 2.71 -6.85
C ILE A 266 -24.62 3.72 -6.35
N THR A 267 -23.95 3.43 -5.23
CA THR A 267 -23.06 4.42 -4.59
C THR A 267 -21.62 4.37 -5.08
N ALA A 268 -21.12 3.28 -5.70
CA ALA A 268 -19.77 3.31 -6.32
C ALA A 268 -19.68 4.30 -7.47
N PRO A 269 -20.58 4.26 -8.48
CA PRO A 269 -20.53 5.23 -9.57
C PRO A 269 -20.65 6.66 -9.05
N ALA A 270 -21.61 6.92 -8.15
CA ALA A 270 -21.83 8.23 -7.57
C ALA A 270 -20.60 8.77 -6.82
N LEU A 271 -19.99 7.96 -5.96
CA LEU A 271 -18.78 8.33 -5.22
C LEU A 271 -17.59 8.56 -6.17
N VAL A 272 -17.45 7.72 -7.20
CA VAL A 272 -16.43 7.86 -8.24
C VAL A 272 -16.57 9.17 -9.01
N ALA A 273 -17.78 9.58 -9.40
CA ALA A 273 -17.95 10.83 -10.13
C ALA A 273 -17.75 12.06 -9.25
N VAL A 274 -18.26 12.03 -8.02
CA VAL A 274 -18.01 13.10 -7.06
C VAL A 274 -16.51 13.25 -6.83
N LEU A 275 -15.81 12.15 -6.60
CA LEU A 275 -14.38 12.20 -6.32
C LEU A 275 -13.54 12.45 -7.56
N ALA A 276 -13.96 12.01 -8.75
CA ALA A 276 -13.34 12.43 -10.02
C ALA A 276 -13.49 13.95 -10.21
N SER A 277 -14.63 14.53 -9.82
CA SER A 277 -14.86 15.98 -9.90
C SER A 277 -13.96 16.79 -8.98
N PHE A 278 -13.59 16.24 -7.81
CA PHE A 278 -12.63 16.87 -6.88
C PHE A 278 -11.16 16.53 -7.18
N ALA A 279 -10.88 15.33 -7.68
CA ALA A 279 -9.53 14.85 -7.96
C ALA A 279 -8.86 15.53 -9.16
N GLU A 280 -9.66 16.06 -10.08
CA GLU A 280 -9.16 16.80 -11.24
C GLU A 280 -8.78 18.24 -10.95
N GLY A 281 -9.18 18.79 -9.79
CA GLY A 281 -8.68 20.05 -9.23
C GLY A 281 -8.17 21.03 -10.29
N GLU A 282 -9.02 21.40 -11.25
CA GLU A 282 -8.68 22.48 -12.16
C GLU A 282 -8.65 23.73 -11.31
N ASP A 283 -7.45 24.29 -11.09
CA ASP A 283 -7.35 25.63 -10.57
C ASP A 283 -8.17 26.53 -11.48
N ARG A 284 -8.89 27.50 -10.90
CA ARG A 284 -9.78 28.41 -11.63
C ARG A 284 -9.06 29.11 -12.80
N GLU A 285 -7.73 29.19 -12.73
CA GLU A 285 -6.84 29.75 -13.74
C GLU A 285 -6.60 28.78 -14.91
N ASP A 286 -6.42 27.49 -14.64
CA ASP A 286 -6.25 26.44 -15.66
C ASP A 286 -7.52 26.28 -16.51
N TRP A 287 -8.69 26.32 -15.87
CA TRP A 287 -9.97 26.29 -16.59
C TRP A 287 -10.13 27.51 -17.52
N LYS A 288 -9.77 28.71 -17.05
CA LYS A 288 -9.80 29.93 -17.87
C LYS A 288 -8.82 29.85 -19.04
N ALA A 289 -7.62 29.29 -18.83
CA ALA A 289 -6.62 29.11 -19.86
C ALA A 289 -7.08 28.10 -20.94
N ASN A 290 -7.61 26.96 -20.51
CA ASN A 290 -8.18 25.94 -21.39
C ASN A 290 -9.40 26.46 -22.17
N HIS A 291 -10.29 27.22 -21.52
CA HIS A 291 -11.43 27.85 -22.18
C HIS A 291 -11.00 28.83 -23.27
N ARG A 292 -9.99 29.68 -23.01
CA ARG A 292 -9.43 30.61 -24.02
C ARG A 292 -8.80 29.86 -25.19
N LEU A 293 -8.10 28.75 -24.93
CA LEU A 293 -7.47 27.91 -25.95
C LEU A 293 -8.50 27.16 -26.79
N ALA A 294 -9.55 26.62 -26.16
CA ALA A 294 -10.62 25.89 -26.83
C ALA A 294 -11.48 26.81 -27.73
N VAL A 295 -11.79 28.02 -27.26
CA VAL A 295 -12.45 29.06 -28.09
C VAL A 295 -11.59 29.45 -29.29
N ARG A 296 -10.27 29.57 -29.11
CA ARG A 296 -9.34 29.86 -30.23
C ARG A 296 -9.21 28.71 -31.22
N ARG A 297 -9.23 27.45 -30.75
CA ARG A 297 -9.03 26.26 -31.59
C ARG A 297 -10.34 25.67 -32.14
N ARG A 298 -11.52 26.23 -31.79
CA ARG A 298 -12.85 25.67 -32.08
C ARG A 298 -13.00 24.21 -31.67
N ASP A 299 -12.26 23.79 -30.65
CA ASP A 299 -12.27 22.42 -30.15
C ASP A 299 -13.22 22.34 -28.95
N TRP A 300 -14.50 22.09 -29.25
CA TRP A 300 -15.56 22.09 -28.25
C TRP A 300 -15.49 20.91 -27.29
N GLY A 301 -14.76 19.84 -27.65
CA GLY A 301 -14.49 18.72 -26.75
C GLY A 301 -13.61 19.10 -25.55
N ALA A 302 -12.82 20.17 -25.66
CA ALA A 302 -12.00 20.72 -24.58
C ALA A 302 -12.74 21.73 -23.67
N LEU A 303 -13.98 22.10 -24.00
CA LEU A 303 -14.81 23.02 -23.21
C LEU A 303 -15.64 22.31 -22.14
N LEU A 304 -15.93 21.03 -22.34
CA LEU A 304 -16.55 20.23 -21.29
C LEU A 304 -15.53 20.11 -20.16
N PRO A 305 -15.82 20.66 -18.97
CA PRO A 305 -14.95 20.49 -17.83
C PRO A 305 -14.75 18.99 -17.64
N ARG A 306 -13.52 18.52 -17.46
CA ARG A 306 -13.25 17.07 -17.47
C ARG A 306 -14.07 16.31 -16.43
N TRP A 307 -14.43 17.00 -15.34
CA TRP A 307 -15.36 16.50 -14.32
C TRP A 307 -16.76 16.17 -14.84
N SER A 308 -17.28 16.90 -15.84
CA SER A 308 -18.62 16.69 -16.42
C SER A 308 -18.77 15.32 -17.11
N SER A 309 -17.68 14.75 -17.62
CA SER A 309 -17.68 13.41 -18.22
C SER A 309 -18.00 12.32 -17.18
N ALA A 310 -17.48 12.47 -15.96
CA ALA A 310 -17.73 11.55 -14.86
C ALA A 310 -19.20 11.64 -14.38
N TRP A 311 -19.76 12.86 -14.32
CA TRP A 311 -21.18 13.07 -14.03
C TRP A 311 -22.11 12.48 -15.10
N LEU A 312 -21.75 12.60 -16.38
CA LEU A 312 -22.49 11.97 -17.47
C LEU A 312 -22.47 10.45 -17.37
N THR A 313 -21.33 9.84 -17.05
CA THR A 313 -21.26 8.38 -16.83
C THR A 313 -22.09 7.93 -15.64
N VAL A 314 -22.19 8.73 -14.59
CA VAL A 314 -23.05 8.42 -13.43
C VAL A 314 -24.51 8.58 -13.74
N LEU A 315 -24.91 9.62 -14.45
CA LEU A 315 -26.29 9.76 -14.92
C LEU A 315 -26.69 8.58 -15.83
N LEU A 316 -25.77 8.12 -16.68
CA LEU A 316 -25.98 6.93 -17.52
C LEU A 316 -26.10 5.65 -16.70
N LEU A 317 -25.20 5.43 -15.74
CA LEU A 317 -25.23 4.25 -14.86
C LEU A 317 -26.43 4.26 -13.91
N ALA A 318 -26.82 5.43 -13.39
CA ALA A 318 -28.03 5.63 -12.60
C ALA A 318 -29.29 5.41 -13.45
N GLY A 319 -29.30 5.89 -14.70
CA GLY A 319 -30.38 5.65 -15.66
C GLY A 319 -30.50 4.18 -16.06
N LEU A 320 -29.37 3.49 -16.25
CA LEU A 320 -29.33 2.05 -16.54
C LEU A 320 -29.79 1.23 -15.33
N THR A 321 -29.31 1.53 -14.13
CA THR A 321 -29.77 0.85 -12.91
C THR A 321 -31.27 1.11 -12.65
N TYR A 322 -31.76 2.32 -12.93
CA TYR A 322 -33.19 2.64 -12.91
C TYR A 322 -33.99 1.82 -13.94
N ALA A 323 -33.48 1.66 -15.16
CA ALA A 323 -34.14 0.88 -16.22
C ALA A 323 -34.19 -0.62 -15.93
N PHE A 324 -33.16 -1.17 -15.27
CA PHE A 324 -33.08 -2.60 -14.96
C PHE A 324 -33.71 -2.98 -13.62
N ARG A 325 -33.82 -2.06 -12.66
CA ARG A 325 -34.40 -2.31 -11.33
C ARG A 325 -35.21 -1.10 -10.81
N PRO A 326 -36.50 -0.99 -11.17
CA PRO A 326 -37.34 0.16 -10.79
C PRO A 326 -37.57 0.28 -9.27
N GLU A 327 -37.38 -0.79 -8.50
CA GLU A 327 -37.50 -0.79 -7.04
C GLU A 327 -36.37 -0.02 -6.32
N ALA A 328 -35.21 0.13 -6.97
CA ALA A 328 -34.07 0.89 -6.46
C ALA A 328 -34.17 2.42 -6.72
N SER A 329 -35.24 2.87 -7.39
CA SER A 329 -35.48 4.26 -7.82
C SER A 329 -35.47 5.28 -6.68
N ARG A 330 -35.93 4.91 -5.48
CA ARG A 330 -35.95 5.79 -4.30
C ARG A 330 -34.54 6.13 -3.82
N ILE A 331 -33.60 5.19 -3.93
CA ILE A 331 -32.21 5.36 -3.49
C ILE A 331 -31.42 6.16 -4.55
N ALA A 332 -31.62 5.87 -5.84
CA ALA A 332 -31.05 6.67 -6.92
C ALA A 332 -31.53 8.13 -6.86
N ALA A 333 -32.82 8.38 -6.58
CA ALA A 333 -33.35 9.73 -6.38
C ALA A 333 -32.77 10.42 -5.14
N MET A 334 -32.55 9.69 -4.03
CA MET A 334 -31.87 10.24 -2.85
C MET A 334 -30.41 10.62 -3.12
N VAL A 335 -29.67 9.80 -3.89
CA VAL A 335 -28.30 10.10 -4.29
C VAL A 335 -28.27 11.32 -5.22
N VAL A 336 -29.17 11.41 -6.21
CA VAL A 336 -29.26 12.61 -7.08
C VAL A 336 -29.63 13.87 -6.27
N CYS A 337 -30.56 13.78 -5.32
CA CYS A 337 -30.93 14.90 -4.45
C CYS A 337 -29.82 15.30 -3.46
N PHE A 338 -29.03 14.35 -2.95
CA PHE A 338 -27.88 14.62 -2.09
C PHE A 338 -26.73 15.27 -2.86
N LEU A 339 -26.58 14.92 -4.14
CA LEU A 339 -25.55 15.47 -5.04
C LEU A 339 -25.94 16.81 -5.68
N ALA A 340 -27.23 17.14 -5.72
CA ALA A 340 -27.73 18.42 -6.22
C ALA A 340 -27.75 19.55 -5.16
N ARG A 341 -27.44 19.24 -3.90
CA ARG A 341 -27.24 20.21 -2.81
C ARG A 341 -25.75 20.50 -2.62
#